data_AF-A0A431V9B9-F1
#
_entry.id   AF-A0A431V9B9-F1
#
_cell.length_a   1.000
_cell.length_b   1.000
_cell.length_c   1.000
_cell.angle_alpha   90.00
_cell.angle_beta   90.00
_cell.angle_gamma   90.00
#
_symmetry.space_group_name_H-M   'P 1'
#
loop_
_entity.id
_entity.type
_entity.pdbx_description
1 polymer ?
#
loop_
_entity_poly.entity_id
_entity_poly.type
_entity_poly.pdbx_seq_one_letter_code
_entity_poly.pdbx_strand_id
1 'polypeptide(L)'
;KAMDHMLTRWDGFTRFLGDGRLCLTNNTAERGLRGIALGRKAWLFCGSDRGGQRAAIMYGLITTATLNDVDPQAWLADVLARIND
;
A
#
# COMPACT_ATOMS: atom_id res chain seq x y z
N LYS A 1 13.41 20.88 14.07
CA LYS A 1 12.82 19.51 13.95
C LYS A 1 12.26 19.22 12.56
N ALA A 2 11.18 19.88 12.11
CA ALA A 2 10.64 19.61 10.76
C ALA A 2 11.61 20.00 9.63
N MET A 3 12.21 21.19 9.73
CA MET A 3 13.22 21.63 8.74
C MET A 3 14.46 20.72 8.76
N ASP A 4 15.01 20.39 9.93
CA ASP A 4 16.15 19.46 10.03
C ASP A 4 15.86 18.08 9.41
N HIS A 5 14.61 17.59 9.55
CA HIS A 5 14.19 16.33 8.94
C HIS A 5 14.21 16.39 7.41
N MET A 6 13.81 17.51 6.82
CA MET A 6 13.89 17.69 5.37
C MET A 6 15.33 17.81 4.90
N LEU A 7 16.15 18.60 5.62
CA LEU A 7 17.55 18.81 5.26
C LEU A 7 18.39 17.53 5.32
N THR A 8 18.13 16.67 6.31
CA THR A 8 18.81 15.36 6.44
C THR A 8 18.40 14.34 5.38
N ARG A 9 17.31 14.59 4.63
CA ARG A 9 16.75 13.66 3.62
C ARG A 9 16.57 14.33 2.26
N TRP A 10 17.32 15.39 2.00
CA TRP A 10 17.16 16.26 0.84
C TRP A 10 17.16 15.50 -0.50
N ASP A 11 18.07 14.53 -0.66
CA ASP A 11 18.16 13.70 -1.86
C ASP A 11 16.86 12.92 -2.14
N GLY A 12 16.18 12.45 -1.09
CA GLY A 12 14.89 11.77 -1.24
C GLY A 12 13.78 12.72 -1.68
N PHE A 13 13.73 13.91 -1.08
CA PHE A 13 12.71 14.91 -1.39
C PHE A 13 12.90 15.57 -2.76
N THR A 14 14.10 15.59 -3.32
CA THR A 14 14.40 16.24 -4.61
C THR A 14 14.46 15.29 -5.80
N ARG A 15 14.36 13.98 -5.60
CA ARG A 15 14.41 12.96 -6.68
C ARG A 15 13.44 13.22 -7.84
N PHE A 16 12.27 13.77 -7.57
CA PHE A 16 11.29 14.12 -8.61
C PHE A 16 11.81 15.16 -9.62
N LEU A 17 12.82 15.95 -9.25
CA LEU A 17 13.48 16.90 -10.17
C LEU A 17 14.32 16.18 -11.23
N GLY A 18 14.81 14.97 -10.93
CA GLY A 18 15.62 14.15 -11.84
C GLY A 18 14.83 13.04 -12.57
N ASP A 19 13.69 12.62 -12.03
CA ASP A 19 12.81 11.61 -12.63
C ASP A 19 11.35 12.07 -12.61
N GLY A 20 10.84 12.45 -13.79
CA GLY A 20 9.47 12.93 -13.97
C GLY A 20 8.38 11.87 -13.77
N ARG A 21 8.74 10.59 -13.59
CA ARG A 21 7.80 9.53 -13.20
C ARG A 21 7.43 9.61 -11.72
N LEU A 22 8.27 10.26 -10.92
CA LEU A 22 8.04 10.42 -9.48
C LEU A 22 7.18 11.65 -9.21
N CYS A 23 6.09 11.45 -8.46
CA CYS A 23 5.29 12.56 -7.99
C CYS A 23 6.04 13.35 -6.90
N LEU A 24 5.96 14.69 -6.95
CA LEU A 24 6.45 15.59 -5.88
C LEU A 24 5.84 15.25 -4.52
N THR A 25 4.58 14.80 -4.50
CA THR A 25 3.84 14.49 -3.28
C THR A 25 3.48 13.01 -3.23
N ASN A 26 3.40 12.45 -2.03
CA ASN A 26 2.93 11.09 -1.79
C ASN A 26 1.39 11.00 -1.67
N ASN A 27 0.65 12.07 -1.99
CA ASN A 27 -0.80 12.17 -1.80
C ASN A 27 -1.58 10.98 -2.39
N THR A 28 -1.16 10.50 -3.56
CA THR A 28 -1.79 9.34 -4.21
C THR A 28 -1.63 8.07 -3.37
N ALA A 29 -0.43 7.83 -2.83
CA ALA A 29 -0.16 6.70 -1.94
C ALA A 29 -0.92 6.84 -0.61
N GLU A 30 -0.94 8.04 -0.01
CA GLU A 30 -1.68 8.29 1.22
C GLU A 30 -3.19 8.09 1.06
N ARG A 31 -3.76 8.53 -0.08
CA ARG A 31 -5.17 8.26 -0.43
C ARG A 31 -5.44 6.77 -0.57
N GLY A 32 -4.54 6.02 -1.22
CA GLY A 32 -4.64 4.56 -1.33
C GLY A 32 -4.67 3.86 0.04
N LEU A 33 -3.89 4.34 1.00
CA LEU A 33 -3.85 3.79 2.36
C LEU A 33 -5.01 4.25 3.26
N ARG A 34 -5.80 5.25 2.84
CA ARG A 34 -6.87 5.83 3.66
C ARG A 34 -7.95 4.81 4.03
N GLY A 35 -8.27 3.89 3.12
CA GLY A 35 -9.23 2.80 3.39
C GLY A 35 -8.77 1.90 4.53
N ILE A 36 -7.49 1.53 4.54
CA ILE A 36 -6.87 0.75 5.63
C ILE A 36 -6.88 1.57 6.93
N ALA A 37 -6.56 2.86 6.84
CA ALA A 37 -6.56 3.74 8.00
C ALA A 37 -7.93 3.83 8.70
N LEU A 38 -9.01 3.86 7.93
CA LEU A 38 -10.38 3.85 8.44
C LEU A 38 -10.78 2.47 8.97
N GLY A 39 -10.45 1.40 8.25
CA GLY A 39 -10.78 0.01 8.62
C GLY A 39 -10.15 -0.44 9.94
N ARG A 40 -8.97 0.08 10.30
CA ARG A 40 -8.32 -0.19 11.59
C ARG A 40 -9.20 0.08 12.82
N LYS A 41 -10.11 1.05 12.75
CA LYS A 41 -11.06 1.32 13.85
C LYS A 41 -12.18 0.28 13.95
N ALA A 42 -12.48 -0.44 12.87
CA ALA A 42 -13.50 -1.48 12.83
C ALA A 42 -12.93 -2.87 13.20
N TRP A 43 -11.63 -3.10 13.05
CA TRP A 43 -10.99 -4.40 13.32
C TRP A 43 -10.51 -4.56 14.77
N LEU A 44 -11.34 -4.18 15.74
CA LEU A 44 -10.99 -4.15 17.17
C LEU A 44 -10.56 -5.53 17.74
N PHE A 45 -10.89 -6.63 17.04
CA PHE A 45 -10.54 -7.99 17.41
C PHE A 45 -9.33 -8.57 16.64
N CYS A 46 -8.81 -7.86 15.63
CA CYS A 46 -7.64 -8.28 14.84
C CYS A 46 -6.38 -7.56 15.35
N GLY A 47 -5.80 -8.06 16.44
CA GLY A 47 -4.74 -7.35 17.18
C GLY A 47 -3.35 -8.00 17.20
N SER A 48 -3.08 -9.03 16.39
CA SER A 48 -1.76 -9.67 16.36
C SER A 48 -0.87 -9.13 15.25
N ASP A 49 0.44 -9.00 15.52
CA ASP A 49 1.43 -8.59 14.52
C ASP A 49 1.42 -9.52 13.28
N ARG A 50 1.30 -10.83 13.52
CA ARG A 50 1.12 -11.84 12.45
C ARG A 50 -0.14 -11.60 11.62
N GLY A 51 -1.24 -11.20 12.26
CA GLY A 51 -2.47 -10.82 11.56
C GLY A 51 -2.28 -9.57 10.70
N GLY A 52 -1.54 -8.58 11.21
CA GLY A 52 -1.15 -7.38 10.48
C GLY A 52 -0.30 -7.68 9.24
N GLN A 53 0.70 -8.56 9.38
CA GLN A 53 1.54 -9.01 8.26
C GLN A 53 0.73 -9.71 7.18
N ARG A 54 -0.18 -10.63 7.56
CA ARG A 54 -1.08 -11.31 6.62
C ARG A 54 -2.01 -10.33 5.91
N ALA A 55 -2.58 -9.36 6.65
CA ALA A 55 -3.41 -8.32 6.05
C ALA A 55 -2.61 -7.46 5.06
N ALA A 56 -1.38 -7.07 5.39
CA ALA A 56 -0.51 -6.31 4.50
C ALA A 56 -0.22 -7.06 3.19
N ILE A 57 0.04 -8.37 3.27
CA ILE A 57 0.22 -9.22 2.08
C ILE A 57 -1.05 -9.23 1.23
N MET A 58 -2.22 -9.49 1.84
CA MET A 58 -3.49 -9.52 1.10
C MET A 58 -3.82 -8.18 0.44
N TYR A 59 -3.64 -7.07 1.15
CA TYR A 59 -3.84 -5.73 0.58
C TYR A 59 -2.86 -5.43 -0.55
N GLY A 60 -1.60 -5.87 -0.43
CA GLY A 60 -0.62 -5.79 -1.50
C GLY A 60 -1.11 -6.48 -2.77
N LEU A 61 -1.51 -7.75 -2.65
CA LEU A 61 -2.01 -8.54 -3.78
C LEU A 61 -3.25 -7.92 -4.44
N ILE A 62 -4.25 -7.53 -3.64
CA ILE A 62 -5.48 -6.90 -4.14
C ILE A 62 -5.17 -5.58 -4.85
N THR A 63 -4.34 -4.72 -4.24
CA THR A 63 -3.97 -3.42 -4.82
C THR A 63 -3.18 -3.61 -6.11
N THR A 64 -2.28 -4.59 -6.16
CA THR A 64 -1.54 -4.90 -7.39
C THR A 64 -2.48 -5.36 -8.51
N ALA A 65 -3.48 -6.21 -8.22
CA ALA A 65 -4.48 -6.59 -9.22
C ALA A 65 -5.25 -5.37 -9.75
N THR A 66 -5.75 -4.51 -8.85
CA THR A 66 -6.43 -3.26 -9.25
C THR A 66 -5.54 -2.35 -10.09
N LEU A 67 -4.26 -2.20 -9.75
CA LEU A 67 -3.32 -1.37 -10.49
C LEU A 67 -2.97 -1.90 -11.89
N ASN A 68 -3.22 -3.18 -12.15
CA ASN A 68 -3.01 -3.81 -13.45
C ASN A 68 -4.34 -4.00 -14.22
N ASP A 69 -5.40 -3.31 -13.82
CA ASP A 69 -6.74 -3.42 -14.41
C ASP A 69 -7.31 -4.86 -14.41
N VAL A 70 -6.88 -5.67 -13.43
CA VAL A 70 -7.40 -7.02 -13.19
C VAL A 70 -8.42 -6.97 -12.07
N ASP A 71 -9.58 -7.62 -12.28
CA ASP A 71 -10.58 -7.77 -11.22
C ASP A 71 -9.99 -8.56 -10.03
N PRO A 72 -9.81 -7.95 -8.85
CA PRO A 72 -9.17 -8.61 -7.73
C PRO A 72 -9.95 -9.83 -7.22
N GLN A 73 -11.28 -9.82 -7.37
CA GLN A 73 -12.11 -10.92 -6.89
C GLN A 73 -11.98 -12.15 -7.80
N ALA A 74 -12.09 -11.98 -9.12
CA ALA A 74 -11.84 -13.05 -10.09
C ALA A 74 -10.40 -13.58 -9.97
N TRP A 75 -9.40 -12.70 -9.85
CA TRP A 75 -8.01 -13.09 -9.68
C TRP A 75 -7.79 -13.93 -8.43
N LEU A 76 -8.32 -13.49 -7.28
CA LEU A 76 -8.15 -14.21 -6.02
C LEU A 76 -8.83 -15.59 -6.07
N ALA A 77 -10.02 -15.67 -6.69
CA ALA A 77 -10.73 -16.93 -6.87
C ALA A 77 -9.94 -17.91 -7.74
N ASP A 78 -9.39 -17.45 -8.86
CA ASP A 78 -8.58 -18.28 -9.77
C ASP A 78 -7.29 -18.77 -9.08
N VAL A 79 -6.57 -17.89 -8.38
CA VAL A 79 -5.34 -18.27 -7.66
C VAL A 79 -5.63 -19.30 -6.56
N LEU A 80 -6.68 -19.10 -5.75
CA LEU A 80 -7.03 -20.03 -4.70
C LEU A 80 -7.47 -21.40 -5.25
N ALA A 81 -8.15 -21.43 -6.40
CA ALA A 81 -8.52 -22.68 -7.06
C ALA A 81 -7.28 -23.47 -7.53
N ARG A 82 -6.24 -22.78 -8.03
CA ARG A 82 -5.00 -23.41 -8.52
C ARG A 82 -4.02 -23.85 -7.43
N ILE A 83 -4.07 -23.25 -6.24
CA ILE A 83 -3.21 -23.62 -5.11
C ILE A 83 -3.69 -24.92 -4.43
N ASN A 84 -4.95 -25.28 -4.62
CA ASN A 84 -5.54 -26.47 -4.02
C ASN A 84 -5.26 -27.77 -4.82
N ASP A 85 -4.59 -27.67 -5.97
CA ASP A 85 -4.01 -28.78 -6.74
C ASP A 85 -2.51 -28.92 -6.45
#